data_AF-A0A1X0QVG2-F1
#
_entry.id   AF-A0A1X0QVG2-F1
#
_cell.length_a   1.000
_cell.length_b   1.000
_cell.length_c   1.000
_cell.angle_alpha   90.00
_cell.angle_beta   90.00
_cell.angle_gamma   90.00
#
_symmetry.space_group_name_H-M   'P 1'
#
loop_
_entity.id
_entity.type
_entity.pdbx_description
1 polymer ?
#
loop_
_entity_poly.entity_id
_entity_poly.type
_entity_poly.pdbx_seq_one_letter_code
_entity_poly.pdbx_strand_id
1 'polypeptide(L)'
;MASQTCIYCYQKSCHPKAMLTKNKRVSQEIKGALMCVNPKCVAVKSGKSAKSQDALSSLAIGLPGLIRCLIGSPLPPSAQP
;
A
#
# COMPACT_ATOMS: atom_id res chain seq x y z
N MET A 1 0.50 -2.54 -12.75
CA MET A 1 -0.64 -2.14 -11.89
C MET A 1 -0.53 -2.87 -10.55
N ALA A 2 0.51 -2.59 -9.75
CA ALA A 2 0.80 -3.25 -8.48
C ALA A 2 0.78 -2.26 -7.29
N SER A 3 0.45 -1.00 -7.57
CA SER A 3 0.66 0.10 -6.63
C SER A 3 -0.46 0.27 -5.61
N GLN A 4 -1.57 -0.47 -5.68
CA GLN A 4 -2.74 -0.24 -4.81
C GLN A 4 -3.09 -1.44 -3.93
N THR A 5 -2.10 -2.22 -3.51
CA THR A 5 -2.33 -3.41 -2.67
C THR A 5 -1.61 -3.27 -1.33
N CYS A 6 -2.30 -3.56 -0.23
CA CYS A 6 -1.69 -3.55 1.09
C CYS A 6 -0.75 -4.75 1.24
N ILE A 7 0.53 -4.51 1.58
CA ILE A 7 1.53 -5.58 1.75
C ILE A 7 1.24 -6.56 2.90
N TYR A 8 0.38 -6.17 3.85
CA TYR A 8 0.10 -6.98 5.04
C TYR A 8 -1.07 -7.94 4.86
N CYS A 9 -2.10 -7.52 4.11
CA CYS A 9 -3.33 -8.31 3.96
C CYS A 9 -3.75 -8.52 2.51
N TYR A 10 -2.93 -8.08 1.55
CA TYR A 10 -3.11 -8.21 0.11
C TYR A 10 -4.45 -7.67 -0.44
N GLN A 11 -5.18 -6.91 0.36
CA GLN A 11 -6.41 -6.23 -0.05
C GLN A 11 -6.09 -4.89 -0.72
N LYS A 12 -7.00 -4.43 -1.58
CA LYS A 12 -6.92 -3.13 -2.23
C LYS A 12 -6.82 -1.99 -1.21
N SER A 13 -5.86 -1.10 -1.41
CA SER A 13 -5.69 0.16 -0.68
C SER A 13 -6.30 1.33 -1.46
N CYS A 14 -6.64 2.40 -0.76
CA CYS A 14 -7.24 3.61 -1.34
C CYS A 14 -6.36 4.83 -1.07
N HIS A 15 -6.54 5.91 -1.84
CA HIS A 15 -5.93 7.18 -1.52
C HIS A 15 -6.58 7.79 -0.26
N PRO A 16 -5.79 8.18 0.75
CA PRO A 16 -6.36 8.84 1.92
C PRO A 16 -6.86 10.22 1.54
N LYS A 17 -7.92 10.67 2.22
CA LYS A 17 -8.54 11.98 2.01
C LYS A 17 -8.30 12.85 3.24
N ALA A 18 -7.79 14.06 3.02
CA ALA A 18 -7.69 15.09 4.04
C ALA A 18 -8.89 16.04 3.95
N MET A 19 -9.48 16.40 5.09
CA MET A 19 -10.46 17.48 5.16
C MET A 19 -9.72 18.81 5.34
N LEU A 20 -9.86 19.73 4.38
CA LEU A 20 -9.46 21.12 4.57
C LEU A 20 -10.64 21.90 5.16
N THR A 21 -10.45 22.48 6.35
CA THR A 21 -11.39 23.39 7.02
C THR A 21 -10.89 24.83 6.92
N LYS A 22 -10.80 25.38 5.71
CA LYS A 22 -10.66 26.84 5.51
C LYS A 22 -11.91 27.30 4.76
N ASN A 23 -12.92 27.71 5.51
CA ASN A 23 -14.21 28.29 5.06
C ASN A 23 -15.14 27.42 4.18
N LYS A 24 -14.71 26.26 3.66
CA LYS A 24 -15.56 25.21 3.08
C LYS A 24 -14.93 23.84 3.36
N ARG A 25 -15.73 22.85 3.76
CA ARG A 25 -15.27 21.46 3.93
C ARG A 25 -14.99 20.88 2.54
N VAL A 26 -13.75 20.96 2.08
CA VAL A 26 -13.31 20.31 0.85
C VAL A 26 -12.48 19.09 1.24
N SER A 27 -12.87 17.92 0.72
CA SER A 27 -12.10 16.69 0.85
C SER A 27 -11.09 16.64 -0.29
N GLN A 28 -9.79 16.63 0.02
CA GLN A 28 -8.72 16.52 -0.97
C GLN A 28 -8.01 15.17 -0.81
N GLU A 29 -7.80 14.45 -1.91
CA GLU A 29 -6.97 13.25 -1.89
C GLU A 29 -5.51 13.62 -1.63
N ILE A 30 -4.89 12.89 -0.72
CA ILE A 30 -3.48 13.03 -0.40
C ILE A 30 -2.69 12.26 -1.45
N LYS A 31 -2.03 13.01 -2.34
CA LYS A 31 -1.16 12.44 -3.38
C LYS A 31 0.02 11.71 -2.76
N GLY A 32 0.45 10.61 -3.40
CA GLY A 32 1.64 9.85 -3.01
C GLY A 32 1.45 8.97 -1.76
N ALA A 33 0.26 8.94 -1.17
CA ALA A 33 -0.07 8.08 -0.05
C ALA A 33 -1.17 7.07 -0.42
N LEU A 34 -1.08 5.89 0.19
CA LEU A 34 -2.07 4.84 0.14
C LEU A 34 -2.38 4.34 1.53
N MET A 35 -3.65 4.02 1.76
CA MET A 35 -4.15 3.58 3.04
C MET A 35 -4.93 2.28 2.90
N CYS A 36 -4.63 1.31 3.77
CA CYS A 36 -5.47 0.14 3.92
C CYS A 36 -6.71 0.47 4.77
N VAL A 37 -7.89 0.01 4.37
CA VAL A 37 -9.13 0.22 5.13
C VAL A 37 -9.71 -1.07 5.68
N ASN A 38 -9.01 -2.20 5.49
CA ASN A 38 -9.45 -3.48 6.01
C ASN A 38 -9.29 -3.53 7.54
N PRO A 39 -10.37 -3.57 8.33
CA PRO A 39 -10.29 -3.55 9.80
C PRO A 39 -9.58 -4.79 10.37
N LYS A 40 -9.51 -5.88 9.61
CA LYS A 40 -8.80 -7.10 10.02
C LYS A 40 -7.27 -7.00 9.82
N CYS A 41 -6.79 -6.02 9.05
CA CYS A 41 -5.38 -5.86 8.72
C CYS A 41 -4.56 -5.38 9.95
N VAL A 42 -3.41 -6.00 10.17
CA VAL A 42 -2.49 -5.63 11.27
C VAL A 42 -2.03 -4.17 11.17
N ALA A 43 -1.83 -3.65 9.96
CA ALA A 43 -1.45 -2.25 9.76
C ALA A 43 -2.54 -1.28 10.23
N VAL A 44 -3.82 -1.61 10.03
CA VAL A 44 -4.96 -0.84 10.51
C VAL A 44 -5.06 -0.92 12.03
N LYS A 45 -4.98 -2.14 12.59
CA LYS A 45 -5.01 -2.36 14.04
C LYS A 45 -3.87 -1.62 14.78
N SER A 46 -2.73 -1.46 14.12
CA SER A 46 -1.55 -0.78 14.68
C SER A 46 -1.51 0.72 14.42
N GLY A 47 -2.52 1.30 13.75
CA GLY A 47 -2.52 2.73 13.36
C GLY A 47 -1.50 3.10 12.27
N LYS A 48 -0.89 2.12 11.60
CA LYS A 48 0.18 2.28 10.60
C LYS A 48 -0.32 1.97 9.17
N SER A 49 -1.58 2.28 8.90
CA SER A 49 -2.25 1.88 7.67
C SER A 49 -1.85 2.70 6.45
N ALA A 50 -1.44 3.95 6.66
CA ALA A 50 -1.01 4.84 5.59
C ALA A 50 0.49 4.65 5.28
N LYS A 51 0.83 4.50 4.00
CA LYS A 51 2.21 4.38 3.50
C LYS A 51 2.40 5.14 2.20
N SER A 52 3.65 5.48 1.88
CA SER A 52 3.98 6.12 0.61
C SER A 52 3.84 5.12 -0.54
N GLN A 53 3.20 5.57 -1.61
CA GLN A 53 2.97 4.76 -2.81
C GLN A 53 4.29 4.42 -3.51
N ASP A 54 5.25 5.35 -3.54
CA ASP A 54 6.54 5.14 -4.19
C ASP A 54 7.39 4.11 -3.44
N ALA A 55 7.42 4.15 -2.11
CA ALA A 55 8.14 3.16 -1.32
C ALA A 55 7.52 1.77 -1.48
N LEU A 56 6.18 1.67 -1.52
CA LEU A 56 5.50 0.41 -1.81
C LEU A 56 5.84 -0.13 -3.20
N SER A 57 5.90 0.76 -4.20
CA SER A 57 6.24 0.38 -5.58
C SER A 57 7.70 -0.06 -5.68
N SER A 58 8.63 0.66 -5.05
CA SER A 58 10.04 0.29 -4.96
C SER A 58 10.23 -1.06 -4.26
N LEU A 59 9.50 -1.30 -3.15
CA LEU A 59 9.53 -2.58 -2.46
C LEU A 59 8.99 -3.72 -3.34
N ALA A 60 7.87 -3.51 -4.03
CA ALA A 60 7.28 -4.52 -4.92
C ALA A 60 8.21 -4.90 -6.08
N ILE A 61 9.03 -3.95 -6.55
CA ILE A 61 10.04 -4.19 -7.59
C ILE A 61 11.29 -4.88 -7.03
N GLY A 62 11.77 -4.46 -5.85
CA GLY A 62 12.99 -4.99 -5.25
C GLY A 62 12.84 -6.36 -4.60
N LEU A 63 11.67 -6.64 -4.01
CA LEU A 63 11.44 -7.86 -3.23
C LEU A 63 11.59 -9.16 -4.03
N PRO A 64 11.07 -9.28 -5.28
CA PRO A 64 11.30 -10.48 -6.09
C PRO A 64 12.79 -10.74 -6.37
N GLY A 65 13.57 -9.68 -6.61
CA GLY A 65 15.01 -9.77 -6.79
C GLY A 65 15.72 -10.25 -5.53
N LEU A 66 15.37 -9.67 -4.39
CA LEU A 66 15.91 -10.08 -3.08
C LEU A 66 15.58 -11.55 -2.77
N ILE A 67 14.35 -11.99 -3.03
CA ILE A 67 13.93 -13.38 -2.81
C ILE A 67 14.72 -14.33 -3.71
N ARG A 68 14.95 -13.95 -4.97
CA ARG A 68 15.79 -14.73 -5.87
C ARG A 68 17.22 -14.87 -5.34
N CYS A 69 17.80 -13.81 -4.78
CA CYS A 69 19.12 -13.87 -4.17
C CYS A 69 19.17 -14.76 -2.93
N LEU A 70 18.13 -14.75 -2.10
CA LEU A 70 18.09 -15.51 -0.84
C LEU A 70 17.74 -17.00 -1.01
N ILE A 71 16.80 -17.31 -1.91
CA ILE A 71 16.21 -18.65 -2.06
C ILE A 71 16.72 -19.35 -3.34
N GLY A 72 17.35 -18.63 -4.26
CA GLY A 72 17.83 -19.16 -5.54
C GLY A 72 16.72 -19.41 -6.58
N SER A 73 15.45 -19.21 -6.20
CA SER A 73 14.27 -19.38 -7.07
C SER A 73 13.46 -18.10 -7.16
N PRO A 74 12.87 -17.77 -8.33
CA PRO A 74 12.02 -16.59 -8.45
C PRO A 74 10.75 -16.75 -7.59
N LEU A 75 10.32 -15.65 -6.97
CA LEU A 75 9.03 -15.61 -6.30
C LEU A 75 7.92 -15.90 -7.32
N PRO A 76 6.98 -16.83 -7.05
CA PRO A 76 5.85 -17.05 -7.94
C PRO A 76 5.08 -15.73 -8.14
N PRO A 77 4.54 -15.48 -9.35
CA PRO A 77 3.73 -14.29 -9.58
C PRO A 77 2.60 -14.27 -8.55
N SER A 78 2.46 -13.14 -7.85
CA SER A 78 1.34 -12.95 -6.94
C SER A 78 0.05 -13.10 -7.75
N ALA A 79 -0.73 -14.14 -7.48
CA ALA A 79 -1.99 -14.41 -8.16
C ALA A 79 -2.85 -13.14 -8.12
N GLN A 80 -3.12 -12.57 -9.29
CA GLN A 80 -4.03 -11.45 -9.45
C GLN A 80 -5.45 -12.02 -9.61
N PRO A 81 -6.40 -11.71 -8.72
CA PRO A 81 -7.81 -11.72 -9.09
C PRO A 81 -8.16 -10.54 -10.01
#